data_AF-A0A8X6PDJ7-F1
#
_entry.id   AF-A0A8X6PDJ7-F1
#
_cell.length_a   1.000
_cell.length_b   1.000
_cell.length_c   1.000
_cell.angle_alpha   90.00
_cell.angle_beta   90.00
_cell.angle_gamma   90.00
#
_symmetry.space_group_name_H-M   'P 1'
#
loop_
_entity.id
_entity.type
_entity.pdbx_description
1 polymer ?
#
loop_
_entity_poly.entity_id
_entity_poly.type
_entity_poly.pdbx_seq_one_letter_code
_entity_poly.pdbx_strand_id
1 'polypeptide(L)'
;MSALDMRGKPNKVKYDSSCCIVLFPGIRRLSETIPASSCRSSSIPVFVKKGCNLSYGKFNLKNKYSKDKSLEDTNQLKTFISIQEHRFDGLISIQRLRIFNLIFPVKSHIRMTLNFVPSLEHIALVKVAVALYNSAEVTRLETEHLPLCKTPDEEWKILIRSKVSNSELPTVLQEKVINLLKPLSLEFCRWQSNNQFIPKRVHRPIYMHWRSVGTIDGFETAKRLLLCRDLTFNERFFMACHYWMKKVVVKMWKKASATERINLVRLVSDSENTLSPTYFVLQRWFDWLKEGSHRSPSTYSLIMCGAHLPIKSLVWQEWPSDLFVSYLAARICEHPSDDDRIYISNLDIRLQQMLFKKKPFATLKMFLEWPLTTKFMEMIGQLRDYLTPNELKDLLELITTKIETNWKHFDYVSLLKDLKQQNPHHF
;
A
#
# COMPACT_ATOMS: atom_id res chain seq x y z
N MET A 1 38.35 20.87 50.81
CA MET A 1 36.98 21.03 51.33
C MET A 1 36.27 22.07 50.49
N SER A 2 35.32 21.65 49.63
CA SER A 2 34.21 22.44 49.10
C SER A 2 33.41 21.52 48.16
N ALA A 3 32.25 21.09 48.61
CA ALA A 3 31.29 20.30 47.84
C ALA A 3 30.37 21.25 47.06
N LEU A 4 30.25 21.07 45.75
CA LEU A 4 29.28 21.76 44.91
C LEU A 4 28.04 20.88 44.75
N ASP A 5 26.95 21.32 45.39
CA ASP A 5 25.59 20.80 45.29
C ASP A 5 25.02 21.15 43.91
N MET A 6 24.68 20.14 43.10
CA MET A 6 23.93 20.31 41.85
C MET A 6 22.57 19.64 41.97
N ARG A 7 21.63 20.32 42.62
CA ARG A 7 20.19 20.04 42.51
C ARG A 7 19.54 21.01 41.52
N GLY A 8 19.56 20.63 40.24
CA GLY A 8 18.72 21.23 39.21
C GLY A 8 17.28 20.72 39.34
N LYS A 9 16.31 21.63 39.54
CA LYS A 9 14.87 21.31 39.51
C LYS A 9 14.42 20.99 38.07
N PRO A 10 13.47 20.07 37.86
CA PRO A 10 12.97 19.78 36.52
C PRO A 10 12.06 20.91 36.01
N ASN A 11 12.37 21.43 34.82
CA ASN A 11 11.49 22.36 34.11
C ASN A 11 10.21 21.64 33.66
N LYS A 12 9.05 22.14 34.11
CA LYS A 12 7.75 21.75 33.58
C LYS A 12 7.62 22.28 32.16
N VAL A 13 7.71 21.38 31.18
CA VAL A 13 7.30 21.67 29.79
C VAL A 13 5.78 21.66 29.73
N LYS A 14 5.17 22.83 29.46
CA LYS A 14 3.75 22.92 29.10
C LYS A 14 3.60 22.43 27.66
N TYR A 15 2.84 21.36 27.46
CA TYR A 15 2.36 20.99 26.13
C TYR A 15 1.16 21.86 25.78
N ASP A 16 1.32 22.67 24.74
CA ASP A 16 0.21 23.40 24.12
C ASP A 16 -0.44 22.48 23.08
N SER A 17 -1.68 22.07 23.36
CA SER A 17 -2.49 21.26 22.46
C SER A 17 -3.13 22.14 21.39
N SER A 18 -2.35 22.51 20.38
CA SER A 18 -2.88 23.15 19.17
C SER A 18 -3.34 22.08 18.18
N CYS A 19 -4.65 22.04 17.93
CA CYS A 19 -5.25 21.27 16.85
C CYS A 19 -4.70 21.74 15.49
N CYS A 20 -3.96 20.88 14.80
CA CYS A 20 -3.60 21.12 13.40
C CYS A 20 -4.84 20.90 12.52
N ILE A 21 -5.46 21.99 12.07
CA ILE A 21 -6.38 21.97 10.93
C ILE A 21 -5.50 21.86 9.68
N VAL A 22 -5.58 20.71 9.01
CA VAL A 22 -4.96 20.50 7.70
C VAL A 22 -5.79 21.27 6.67
N LEU A 23 -5.31 22.42 6.22
CA LEU A 23 -5.84 23.11 5.06
C LEU A 23 -5.12 22.60 3.80
N PHE A 24 -5.88 22.02 2.87
CA PHE A 24 -5.39 21.66 1.54
C PHE A 24 -5.04 22.93 0.75
N PRO A 25 -3.89 22.99 0.05
CA PRO A 25 -3.57 24.11 -0.83
C PRO A 25 -4.32 23.91 -2.17
N GLY A 26 -5.31 24.76 -2.44
CA GLY A 26 -6.07 24.67 -3.70
C GLY A 26 -7.26 25.62 -3.87
N ILE A 27 -7.55 26.53 -2.93
CA ILE A 27 -8.61 27.53 -3.11
C ILE A 27 -7.96 28.91 -3.24
N ARG A 28 -7.88 29.40 -4.48
CA ARG A 28 -7.60 30.81 -4.76
C ARG A 28 -8.73 31.65 -4.19
N ARG A 29 -8.40 32.56 -3.27
CA ARG A 29 -9.29 33.66 -2.87
C ARG A 29 -9.40 34.63 -4.04
N LEU A 30 -10.60 34.76 -4.62
CA LEU A 30 -11.03 36.00 -5.26
C LEU A 30 -11.55 36.90 -4.14
N SER A 31 -10.79 37.96 -3.86
CA SER A 31 -11.22 39.06 -3.02
C SER A 31 -11.91 40.10 -3.90
N GLU A 32 -13.24 40.14 -3.86
CA GLU A 32 -13.99 41.34 -4.20
C GLU A 32 -14.98 41.66 -3.08
N THR A 33 -14.86 42.89 -2.60
CA THR A 33 -15.62 43.60 -1.58
C THR A 33 -17.06 43.85 -2.01
N ILE A 34 -18.06 43.36 -1.25
CA ILE A 34 -19.45 43.88 -1.23
C ILE A 34 -20.02 43.76 0.22
N PRO A 35 -20.83 44.73 0.71
CA PRO A 35 -20.88 45.11 2.12
C PRO A 35 -21.93 44.39 2.98
N ALA A 36 -21.76 44.54 4.29
CA ALA A 36 -22.61 44.02 5.35
C ALA A 36 -24.00 44.68 5.37
N SER A 37 -25.01 43.99 4.83
CA SER A 37 -26.40 44.13 5.28
C SER A 37 -27.28 43.02 4.69
N SER A 38 -27.57 41.98 5.47
CA SER A 38 -28.89 41.33 5.55
C SER A 38 -28.80 40.03 6.37
N CYS A 39 -29.11 40.13 7.65
CA CYS A 39 -29.52 38.98 8.43
C CYS A 39 -30.89 38.52 7.94
N ARG A 40 -30.97 37.31 7.35
CA ARG A 40 -32.17 36.48 7.44
C ARG A 40 -31.79 35.03 7.71
N SER A 41 -32.40 34.56 8.78
CA SER A 41 -32.47 33.19 9.29
C SER A 41 -32.69 32.14 8.20
N SER A 42 -31.88 31.09 8.21
CA SER A 42 -32.33 29.77 7.78
C SER A 42 -31.75 28.69 8.69
N SER A 43 -32.68 27.88 9.20
CA SER A 43 -32.56 26.88 10.23
C SER A 43 -31.83 25.65 9.71
N ILE A 44 -30.81 25.18 10.42
CA ILE A 44 -30.21 23.85 10.20
C ILE A 44 -30.65 22.95 11.36
N PRO A 45 -31.30 21.79 11.12
CA PRO A 45 -31.67 20.88 12.19
C PRO A 45 -30.43 20.12 12.70
N VAL A 46 -30.13 20.31 13.98
CA VAL A 46 -29.16 19.51 14.73
C VAL A 46 -29.83 18.21 15.14
N PHE A 47 -29.37 17.08 14.59
CA PHE A 47 -29.72 15.76 15.12
C PHE A 47 -28.90 15.48 16.39
N VAL A 48 -29.52 15.69 17.54
CA VAL A 48 -29.05 15.19 18.84
C VAL A 48 -29.39 13.71 18.91
N LYS A 49 -28.37 12.84 18.86
CA LYS A 49 -28.54 11.40 19.11
C LYS A 49 -28.63 11.16 20.62
N LYS A 50 -29.86 11.05 21.13
CA LYS A 50 -30.15 10.60 22.50
C LYS A 50 -29.72 9.14 22.67
N GLY A 51 -29.01 8.86 23.76
CA GLY A 51 -28.59 7.52 24.17
C GLY A 51 -29.78 6.65 24.56
N CYS A 52 -29.74 5.38 24.15
CA CYS A 52 -30.59 4.33 24.66
C CYS A 52 -29.79 3.47 25.62
N ASN A 53 -30.13 3.56 26.91
CA ASN A 53 -29.86 2.53 27.89
C ASN A 53 -30.76 1.33 27.59
N LEU A 54 -30.17 0.15 27.40
CA LEU A 54 -30.91 -1.12 27.43
C LEU A 54 -30.56 -1.85 28.73
N SER A 55 -31.56 -1.94 29.59
CA SER A 55 -31.60 -2.75 30.81
C SER A 55 -31.79 -4.22 30.46
N TYR A 56 -31.03 -5.09 31.13
CA TYR A 56 -31.18 -6.53 31.07
C TYR A 56 -32.44 -6.98 31.83
N GLY A 57 -33.45 -7.45 31.10
CA GLY A 57 -34.57 -8.22 31.65
C GLY A 57 -34.26 -9.72 31.64
N LYS A 58 -34.22 -10.33 32.84
CA LYS A 58 -34.21 -11.79 33.01
C LYS A 58 -35.53 -12.36 32.49
N PHE A 59 -35.48 -13.32 31.57
CA PHE A 59 -36.58 -14.24 31.32
C PHE A 59 -36.11 -15.68 31.52
N ASN A 60 -36.89 -16.39 32.32
CA ASN A 60 -36.69 -17.75 32.76
C ASN A 60 -37.88 -18.54 32.23
N LEU A 61 -37.68 -19.58 31.41
CA LEU A 61 -38.73 -20.52 31.03
C LEU A 61 -38.14 -21.91 30.82
N LYS A 62 -38.65 -22.86 31.62
CA LYS A 62 -38.44 -24.30 31.52
C LYS A 62 -39.36 -24.93 30.46
N ASN A 63 -38.82 -25.96 29.80
CA ASN A 63 -39.45 -27.17 29.23
C ASN A 63 -40.55 -27.08 28.15
N LYS A 64 -40.29 -27.69 26.98
CA LYS A 64 -40.88 -28.99 26.57
C LYS A 64 -40.24 -29.55 25.28
N TYR A 65 -39.97 -30.86 25.28
CA TYR A 65 -39.61 -31.70 24.14
C TYR A 65 -40.85 -32.05 23.29
N SER A 66 -40.72 -32.06 21.95
CA SER A 66 -41.09 -33.18 21.03
C SER A 66 -41.11 -32.75 19.55
N LYS A 67 -40.36 -33.52 18.73
CA LYS A 67 -40.49 -33.85 17.28
C LYS A 67 -40.97 -32.78 16.28
N ASP A 68 -40.14 -32.48 15.27
CA ASP A 68 -40.36 -33.02 13.93
C ASP A 68 -39.13 -32.92 12.99
N LYS A 69 -38.91 -34.02 12.28
CA LYS A 69 -37.83 -34.31 11.33
C LYS A 69 -38.33 -33.91 9.93
N SER A 70 -38.04 -32.70 9.46
CA SER A 70 -38.23 -32.35 8.02
C SER A 70 -37.38 -31.18 7.51
N LEU A 71 -36.48 -30.62 8.33
CA LEU A 71 -35.69 -29.44 7.95
C LEU A 71 -34.29 -29.78 7.39
N GLU A 72 -33.87 -31.04 7.48
CA GLU A 72 -32.51 -31.47 7.11
C GLU A 72 -32.38 -31.75 5.60
N ASP A 73 -33.46 -32.23 4.97
CA ASP A 73 -33.49 -32.49 3.51
C ASP A 73 -33.54 -31.19 2.69
N THR A 74 -34.20 -30.15 3.21
CA THR A 74 -34.31 -28.85 2.53
C THR A 74 -32.98 -28.09 2.50
N ASN A 75 -32.12 -28.29 3.49
CA ASN A 75 -30.77 -27.69 3.52
C ASN A 75 -29.77 -28.45 2.65
N GLN A 76 -29.92 -29.78 2.52
CA GLN A 76 -29.13 -30.56 1.56
C GLN A 76 -29.50 -30.22 0.11
N LEU A 77 -30.79 -30.01 -0.19
CA LEU A 77 -31.25 -29.64 -1.53
C LEU A 77 -30.79 -28.21 -1.93
N LYS A 78 -30.83 -27.24 -1.01
CA LYS A 78 -30.29 -25.89 -1.23
C LYS A 78 -28.78 -25.89 -1.48
N THR A 79 -28.05 -26.75 -0.77
CA THR A 79 -26.61 -26.92 -0.97
C THR A 79 -26.31 -27.56 -2.33
N PHE A 80 -27.10 -28.54 -2.76
CA PHE A 80 -26.95 -29.18 -4.07
C PHE A 80 -27.27 -28.22 -5.23
N ILE A 81 -28.33 -27.41 -5.12
CA ILE A 81 -28.69 -26.41 -6.15
C ILE A 81 -27.60 -25.33 -6.28
N SER A 82 -27.07 -24.82 -5.16
CA SER A 82 -25.95 -23.86 -5.17
C SER A 82 -24.69 -24.43 -5.83
N ILE A 83 -24.38 -25.72 -5.62
CA ILE A 83 -23.23 -26.38 -6.27
C ILE A 83 -23.42 -26.51 -7.79
N GLN A 84 -24.65 -26.76 -8.26
CA GLN A 84 -24.94 -26.88 -9.69
C GLN A 84 -24.93 -25.52 -10.40
N GLU A 85 -25.49 -24.47 -9.79
CA GLU A 85 -25.46 -23.10 -10.34
C GLU A 85 -24.00 -22.62 -10.54
N HIS A 86 -23.11 -22.90 -9.58
CA HIS A 86 -21.69 -22.56 -9.71
C HIS A 86 -20.93 -23.36 -10.78
N ARG A 87 -21.36 -24.59 -11.11
CA ARG A 87 -20.79 -25.34 -12.26
C ARG A 87 -21.21 -24.77 -13.60
N PHE A 88 -22.45 -24.24 -13.69
CA PHE A 88 -22.94 -23.60 -14.91
C PHE A 88 -22.25 -22.25 -15.18
N ASP A 89 -21.97 -21.44 -14.16
CA ASP A 89 -21.22 -20.18 -14.31
C ASP A 89 -19.78 -20.37 -14.81
N GLY A 90 -19.14 -21.48 -14.39
CA GLY A 90 -17.82 -21.87 -14.89
C GLY A 90 -17.82 -22.22 -16.38
N LEU A 91 -18.87 -22.93 -16.86
CA LEU A 91 -19.01 -23.29 -18.27
C LEU A 91 -19.31 -22.09 -19.16
N ILE A 92 -20.14 -21.14 -18.68
CA ILE A 92 -20.43 -19.89 -19.38
C ILE A 92 -19.17 -19.03 -19.53
N SER A 93 -18.33 -18.99 -18.49
CA SER A 93 -17.05 -18.25 -18.51
C SER A 93 -16.05 -18.84 -19.53
N ILE A 94 -15.99 -20.18 -19.65
CA ILE A 94 -15.14 -20.85 -20.65
C ILE A 94 -15.62 -20.58 -22.08
N GLN A 95 -16.93 -20.54 -22.32
CA GLN A 95 -17.47 -20.22 -23.66
C GLN A 95 -17.24 -18.75 -24.04
N ARG A 96 -17.38 -17.81 -23.10
CA ARG A 96 -17.07 -16.38 -23.34
C ARG A 96 -15.61 -16.15 -23.72
N LEU A 97 -14.67 -16.90 -23.13
CA LEU A 97 -13.25 -16.83 -23.48
C LEU A 97 -12.94 -17.33 -24.90
N ARG A 98 -13.70 -18.30 -25.41
CA ARG A 98 -13.56 -18.78 -26.81
C ARG A 98 -14.09 -17.78 -27.82
N ILE A 99 -15.21 -17.11 -27.52
CA ILE A 99 -15.80 -16.10 -28.39
C ILE A 99 -14.90 -14.85 -28.50
N PHE A 100 -14.25 -14.44 -27.40
CA PHE A 100 -13.33 -13.32 -27.40
C PHE A 100 -12.12 -13.53 -28.35
N ASN A 101 -11.68 -14.78 -28.53
CA ASN A 101 -10.55 -15.12 -29.41
C ASN A 101 -10.89 -15.08 -30.91
N LEU A 102 -12.17 -15.12 -31.28
CA LEU A 102 -12.58 -15.09 -32.69
C LEU A 102 -12.76 -13.66 -33.23
N ILE A 103 -12.83 -12.65 -32.35
CA ILE A 103 -13.21 -11.27 -32.73
C ILE A 103 -11.99 -10.35 -32.91
N PHE A 104 -10.83 -10.67 -32.33
CA PHE A 104 -9.66 -9.80 -32.37
C PHE A 104 -8.48 -10.45 -33.12
N PRO A 105 -8.25 -10.11 -34.41
CA PRO A 105 -7.06 -10.58 -35.13
C PRO A 105 -5.79 -10.06 -34.43
N VAL A 106 -4.90 -11.00 -34.10
CA VAL A 106 -3.67 -10.75 -33.36
C VAL A 106 -2.68 -10.00 -34.27
N LYS A 107 -2.67 -8.67 -34.19
CA LYS A 107 -1.49 -7.88 -34.59
C LYS A 107 -0.29 -8.39 -33.79
N SER A 108 0.88 -8.44 -34.45
CA SER A 108 2.17 -8.95 -33.94
C SER A 108 2.29 -8.96 -32.42
N HIS A 109 2.65 -10.11 -31.83
CA HIS A 109 2.79 -10.29 -30.39
C HIS A 109 3.87 -9.36 -29.80
N ILE A 110 3.49 -8.14 -29.45
CA ILE A 110 4.35 -7.23 -28.70
C ILE A 110 4.40 -7.76 -27.26
N ARG A 111 5.61 -8.10 -26.82
CA ARG A 111 5.87 -8.68 -25.50
C ARG A 111 6.01 -7.56 -24.47
N MET A 112 4.90 -7.19 -23.83
CA MET A 112 4.93 -6.33 -22.63
C MET A 112 5.72 -7.02 -21.53
N THR A 113 6.99 -6.64 -21.32
CA THR A 113 7.82 -7.22 -20.26
C THR A 113 8.10 -6.20 -19.16
N LEU A 114 7.59 -6.48 -17.96
CA LEU A 114 7.90 -5.72 -16.74
C LEU A 114 9.32 -5.94 -16.21
N ASN A 115 10.08 -6.86 -16.81
CA ASN A 115 11.44 -7.18 -16.35
C ASN A 115 12.36 -5.97 -16.55
N PHE A 116 12.45 -5.13 -15.53
CA PHE A 116 13.42 -4.05 -15.46
C PHE A 116 14.74 -4.63 -14.97
N VAL A 117 15.69 -4.72 -15.89
CA VAL A 117 17.08 -5.06 -15.56
C VAL A 117 17.82 -3.72 -15.44
N PRO A 118 18.13 -3.24 -14.22
CA PRO A 118 18.86 -1.99 -14.06
C PRO A 118 20.25 -2.10 -14.68
N SER A 119 20.76 -0.99 -15.23
CA SER A 119 22.15 -0.92 -15.67
C SER A 119 23.11 -1.09 -14.48
N LEU A 120 24.35 -1.53 -14.74
CA LEU A 120 25.37 -1.65 -13.69
C LEU A 120 25.61 -0.30 -13.00
N GLU A 121 25.61 0.79 -13.77
CA GLU A 121 25.69 2.16 -13.25
C GLU A 121 24.56 2.45 -12.26
N HIS A 122 23.30 2.15 -12.61
CA HIS A 122 22.16 2.33 -11.72
C HIS A 122 22.31 1.53 -10.43
N ILE A 123 22.68 0.25 -10.53
CA ILE A 123 22.89 -0.61 -9.36
C ILE A 123 23.97 -0.02 -8.44
N ALA A 124 25.08 0.44 -9.01
CA ALA A 124 26.18 1.04 -8.26
C ALA A 124 25.75 2.33 -7.56
N LEU A 125 25.08 3.24 -8.29
CA LEU A 125 24.56 4.49 -7.74
C LEU A 125 23.55 4.25 -6.62
N VAL A 126 22.60 3.33 -6.80
CA VAL A 126 21.62 2.95 -5.77
C VAL A 126 22.32 2.40 -4.53
N LYS A 127 23.33 1.53 -4.68
CA LYS A 127 24.05 0.99 -3.52
C LYS A 127 24.73 2.10 -2.71
N VAL A 128 25.39 3.04 -3.39
CA VAL A 128 26.02 4.19 -2.72
C VAL A 128 24.97 5.08 -2.06
N ALA A 129 23.87 5.38 -2.75
CA ALA A 129 22.77 6.19 -2.23
C ALA A 129 22.10 5.54 -1.01
N VAL A 130 21.87 4.22 -1.04
CA VAL A 130 21.32 3.46 0.10
C VAL A 130 22.28 3.48 1.29
N ALA A 131 23.59 3.32 1.06
CA ALA A 131 24.58 3.38 2.14
C ALA A 131 24.59 4.76 2.81
N LEU A 132 24.55 5.83 2.01
CA LEU A 132 24.43 7.20 2.50
C LEU A 132 23.10 7.45 3.22
N TYR A 133 21.99 6.98 2.66
CA TYR A 133 20.65 7.13 3.23
C TYR A 133 20.53 6.43 4.59
N ASN A 134 21.17 5.28 4.74
CA ASN A 134 21.23 4.52 6.00
C ASN A 134 22.26 5.07 7.00
N SER A 135 23.01 6.13 6.68
CA SER A 135 23.90 6.77 7.63
C SER A 135 23.12 7.31 8.83
N ALA A 136 23.75 7.36 10.00
CA ALA A 136 23.13 7.89 11.21
C ALA A 136 22.64 9.32 11.03
N GLU A 137 23.37 10.12 10.25
CA GLU A 137 23.05 11.53 10.00
C GLU A 137 21.79 11.67 9.15
N VAL A 138 21.72 11.00 7.99
CA VAL A 138 20.53 11.07 7.11
C VAL A 138 19.32 10.41 7.78
N THR A 139 19.54 9.30 8.50
CA THR A 139 18.49 8.66 9.30
C THR A 139 17.95 9.62 10.36
N ARG A 140 18.84 10.33 11.07
CA ARG A 140 18.44 11.32 12.08
C ARG A 140 17.60 12.42 11.45
N LEU A 141 18.01 12.95 10.29
CA LEU A 141 17.23 13.94 9.54
C LEU A 141 15.85 13.41 9.16
N GLU A 142 15.76 12.19 8.62
CA GLU A 142 14.48 11.56 8.27
C GLU A 142 13.56 11.37 9.50
N THR A 143 14.14 11.14 10.69
CA THR A 143 13.35 10.94 11.92
C THR A 143 13.00 12.20 12.68
N GLU A 144 13.88 13.21 12.70
CA GLU A 144 13.70 14.46 13.46
C GLU A 144 12.95 15.51 12.65
N HIS A 145 13.04 15.46 11.32
CA HIS A 145 12.43 16.42 10.42
C HIS A 145 11.29 15.75 9.63
N LEU A 146 10.62 16.53 8.77
CA LEU A 146 9.73 15.97 7.75
C LEU A 146 10.53 15.01 6.85
N PRO A 147 9.94 13.86 6.43
CA PRO A 147 10.57 12.94 5.50
C PRO A 147 11.12 13.65 4.27
N LEU A 148 12.30 13.27 3.76
CA LEU A 148 12.95 14.00 2.65
C LEU A 148 12.04 14.13 1.41
N CYS A 149 11.20 13.13 1.15
CA CYS A 149 10.23 13.17 0.07
C CYS A 149 9.14 14.24 0.21
N LYS A 150 8.95 14.80 1.41
CA LYS A 150 7.99 15.88 1.72
C LYS A 150 8.65 17.25 1.87
N THR A 151 9.98 17.30 1.92
CA THR A 151 10.74 18.54 2.13
C THR A 151 10.94 19.28 0.81
N PRO A 152 10.81 20.63 0.79
CA PRO A 152 11.10 21.44 -0.40
C PRO A 152 12.51 21.23 -0.93
N ASP A 153 12.65 21.31 -2.26
CA ASP A 153 13.81 20.80 -2.96
C ASP A 153 15.13 21.52 -2.67
N GLU A 154 15.05 22.80 -2.32
CA GLU A 154 16.23 23.64 -2.07
C GLU A 154 16.81 23.41 -0.66
N GLU A 155 15.96 23.30 0.34
CA GLU A 155 16.39 23.15 1.75
C GLU A 155 17.11 21.81 1.97
N TRP A 156 16.55 20.72 1.46
CA TRP A 156 17.15 19.40 1.66
C TRP A 156 18.45 19.25 0.86
N LYS A 157 18.53 19.84 -0.35
CA LYS A 157 19.75 19.77 -1.16
C LYS A 157 20.91 20.43 -0.48
N ILE A 158 20.72 21.59 0.15
CA ILE A 158 21.80 22.26 0.90
C ILE A 158 22.30 21.33 2.01
N LEU A 159 21.38 20.75 2.77
CA LEU A 159 21.69 19.88 3.90
C LEU A 159 22.42 18.61 3.46
N ILE A 160 21.87 17.88 2.48
CA ILE A 160 22.48 16.65 1.96
C ILE A 160 23.78 16.96 1.22
N ARG A 161 23.85 18.03 0.40
CA ARG A 161 25.06 18.37 -0.34
C ARG A 161 26.21 18.63 0.60
N SER A 162 26.00 19.32 1.73
CA SER A 162 27.05 19.49 2.75
C SER A 162 27.62 18.16 3.27
N LYS A 163 26.80 17.11 3.33
CA LYS A 163 27.21 15.77 3.78
C LYS A 163 27.84 14.95 2.67
N VAL A 164 27.28 15.01 1.47
CA VAL A 164 27.81 14.32 0.28
C VAL A 164 29.14 14.93 -0.17
N SER A 165 29.31 16.24 -0.02
CA SER A 165 30.56 16.94 -0.30
C SER A 165 31.72 16.50 0.60
N ASN A 166 31.44 15.93 1.77
CA ASN A 166 32.45 15.32 2.63
C ASN A 166 32.81 13.88 2.21
N SER A 167 32.13 13.31 1.21
CA SER A 167 32.48 12.01 0.66
C SER A 167 33.60 12.13 -0.38
N GLU A 168 34.39 11.08 -0.55
CA GLU A 168 35.45 10.99 -1.58
C GLU A 168 34.89 10.81 -3.01
N LEU A 169 33.57 10.96 -3.20
CA LEU A 169 32.94 10.77 -4.49
C LEU A 169 33.24 11.97 -5.42
N PRO A 170 33.54 11.73 -6.71
CA PRO A 170 33.58 12.78 -7.73
C PRO A 170 32.27 13.58 -7.80
N THR A 171 32.35 14.89 -8.04
CA THR A 171 31.20 15.82 -8.06
C THR A 171 30.04 15.34 -8.94
N VAL A 172 30.35 14.74 -10.10
CA VAL A 172 29.31 14.21 -11.00
C VAL A 172 28.54 13.04 -10.36
N LEU A 173 29.22 12.18 -9.60
CA LEU A 173 28.58 11.08 -8.87
C LEU A 173 27.84 11.60 -7.63
N GLN A 174 28.34 12.63 -6.96
CA GLN A 174 27.66 13.28 -5.85
C GLN A 174 26.26 13.74 -6.28
N GLU A 175 26.15 14.47 -7.39
CA GLU A 175 24.87 14.94 -7.93
C GLU A 175 23.92 13.79 -8.28
N LYS A 176 24.43 12.73 -8.93
CA LYS A 176 23.63 11.53 -9.24
C LYS A 176 23.10 10.87 -7.97
N VAL A 177 23.95 10.69 -6.95
CA VAL A 177 23.57 10.08 -5.66
C VAL A 177 22.54 10.93 -4.92
N ILE A 178 22.74 12.26 -4.88
CA ILE A 178 21.80 13.21 -4.27
C ILE A 178 20.41 13.06 -4.90
N ASN A 179 20.33 12.99 -6.22
CA ASN A 179 19.06 12.84 -6.94
C ASN A 179 18.33 11.51 -6.65
N LEU A 180 19.03 10.49 -6.13
CA LEU A 180 18.44 9.21 -5.72
C LEU A 180 17.88 9.20 -4.30
N LEU A 181 18.33 10.10 -3.41
CA LEU A 181 17.91 10.08 -2.01
C LEU A 181 16.41 10.39 -1.84
N LYS A 182 15.86 11.30 -2.66
CA LYS A 182 14.44 11.66 -2.60
C LYS A 182 13.52 10.47 -2.98
N PRO A 183 13.76 9.75 -4.10
CA PRO A 183 13.08 8.48 -4.37
C PRO A 183 13.20 7.44 -3.25
N LEU A 184 14.39 7.28 -2.65
CA LEU A 184 14.58 6.34 -1.53
C LEU A 184 13.74 6.74 -0.31
N SER A 185 13.70 8.02 0.05
CA SER A 185 12.85 8.51 1.14
C SER A 185 11.36 8.32 0.84
N LEU A 186 10.94 8.55 -0.41
CA LEU A 186 9.55 8.29 -0.82
C LEU A 186 9.20 6.81 -0.64
N GLU A 187 10.09 5.93 -1.09
CA GLU A 187 9.90 4.49 -0.96
C GLU A 187 9.81 4.06 0.51
N PHE A 188 10.69 4.60 1.35
CA PHE A 188 10.65 4.39 2.79
C PHE A 188 9.33 4.88 3.40
N CYS A 189 8.84 6.07 3.02
CA CYS A 189 7.57 6.61 3.48
C CYS A 189 6.37 5.76 3.04
N ARG A 190 6.40 5.24 1.81
CA ARG A 190 5.38 4.32 1.30
C ARG A 190 5.36 3.04 2.13
N TRP A 191 6.53 2.47 2.37
CA TRP A 191 6.66 1.30 3.22
C TRP A 191 6.12 1.57 4.63
N GLN A 192 6.48 2.68 5.27
CA GLN A 192 5.96 3.07 6.59
C GLN A 192 4.44 3.23 6.58
N SER A 193 3.89 3.89 5.55
CA SER A 193 2.43 4.14 5.43
C SER A 193 1.65 2.84 5.27
N ASN A 194 2.24 1.85 4.58
CA ASN A 194 1.64 0.53 4.44
C ASN A 194 1.82 -0.35 5.70
N ASN A 195 2.75 0.02 6.57
CA ASN A 195 3.10 -0.73 7.77
C ASN A 195 2.87 0.06 9.07
N GLN A 196 1.80 0.85 9.15
CA GLN A 196 1.49 1.68 10.32
C GLN A 196 1.28 0.88 11.62
N PHE A 197 1.03 -0.43 11.53
CA PHE A 197 0.94 -1.31 12.69
C PHE A 197 2.31 -1.58 13.34
N ILE A 198 3.40 -1.26 12.65
CA ILE A 198 4.75 -1.33 13.18
C ILE A 198 5.02 -0.06 14.02
N PRO A 199 5.62 -0.20 15.22
CA PRO A 199 6.01 0.96 16.01
C PRO A 199 7.03 1.85 15.30
N LYS A 200 6.81 3.16 15.36
CA LYS A 200 7.75 4.17 14.80
C LYS A 200 9.20 4.01 15.30
N ARG A 201 9.42 3.48 16.51
CA ARG A 201 10.77 3.26 17.07
C ARG A 201 11.64 2.32 16.23
N VAL A 202 11.04 1.41 15.46
CA VAL A 202 11.75 0.50 14.55
C VAL A 202 11.70 0.97 13.09
N HIS A 203 11.11 2.13 12.81
CA HIS A 203 11.11 2.71 11.47
C HIS A 203 12.46 3.37 11.20
N ARG A 204 13.49 2.55 10.98
CA ARG A 204 14.82 3.02 10.62
C ARG A 204 15.22 2.48 9.25
N PRO A 205 15.74 3.31 8.33
CA PRO A 205 16.20 2.86 7.01
C PRO A 205 17.18 1.69 7.07
N ILE A 206 18.02 1.62 8.12
CA ILE A 206 18.99 0.54 8.34
C ILE A 206 18.37 -0.86 8.47
N TYR A 207 17.10 -0.96 8.86
CA TYR A 207 16.40 -2.24 8.95
C TYR A 207 15.80 -2.70 7.63
N MET A 208 15.74 -1.80 6.64
CA MET A 208 15.15 -2.09 5.34
C MET A 208 16.04 -3.01 4.52
N HIS A 209 15.43 -3.96 3.82
CA HIS A 209 16.09 -4.76 2.80
C HIS A 209 15.91 -4.07 1.44
N TRP A 210 16.86 -3.22 1.08
CA TRP A 210 16.89 -2.54 -0.21
C TRP A 210 17.24 -3.50 -1.35
N ARG A 211 16.45 -3.48 -2.43
CA ARG A 211 16.75 -4.14 -3.70
C ARG A 211 17.79 -3.34 -4.49
N SER A 212 18.44 -3.98 -5.46
CA SER A 212 19.42 -3.35 -6.36
C SER A 212 18.85 -2.19 -7.20
N VAL A 213 17.53 -2.12 -7.36
CA VAL A 213 16.83 -1.05 -8.09
C VAL A 213 16.46 0.15 -7.21
N GLY A 214 16.68 0.08 -5.89
CA GLY A 214 16.39 1.17 -4.95
C GLY A 214 14.99 1.11 -4.36
N THR A 215 14.37 -0.08 -4.33
CA THR A 215 13.06 -0.31 -3.72
C THR A 215 13.17 -1.21 -2.49
N ILE A 216 12.16 -1.25 -1.62
CA ILE A 216 12.20 -2.08 -0.41
C ILE A 216 11.59 -3.46 -0.69
N ASP A 217 12.33 -4.55 -0.41
CA ASP A 217 11.72 -5.88 -0.32
C ASP A 217 10.98 -5.96 1.03
N GLY A 218 9.67 -5.71 1.01
CA GLY A 218 8.85 -5.71 2.21
C GLY A 218 8.92 -7.05 2.96
N PHE A 219 8.94 -8.17 2.24
CA PHE A 219 8.97 -9.50 2.84
C PHE A 219 10.32 -9.82 3.52
N GLU A 220 11.44 -9.52 2.86
CA GLU A 220 12.76 -9.69 3.49
C GLU A 220 13.00 -8.69 4.62
N THR A 221 12.49 -7.47 4.49
CA THR A 221 12.47 -6.48 5.58
C THR A 221 11.71 -7.01 6.79
N ALA A 222 10.50 -7.55 6.59
CA ALA A 222 9.72 -8.14 7.66
C ALA A 222 10.44 -9.32 8.33
N LYS A 223 11.11 -10.19 7.57
CA LYS A 223 11.92 -11.27 8.14
C LYS A 223 13.03 -10.75 9.06
N ARG A 224 13.72 -9.68 8.66
CA ARG A 224 14.75 -9.03 9.49
C ARG A 224 14.15 -8.43 10.75
N LEU A 225 13.04 -7.71 10.61
CA LEU A 225 12.35 -7.08 11.74
C LEU A 225 11.82 -8.11 12.75
N LEU A 226 11.39 -9.31 12.32
CA LEU A 226 11.00 -10.40 13.23
C LEU A 226 12.13 -10.87 14.16
N LEU A 227 13.40 -10.64 13.79
CA LEU A 227 14.57 -10.92 14.62
C LEU A 227 14.93 -9.76 15.56
N CYS A 228 14.32 -8.59 15.37
CA CYS A 228 14.57 -7.41 16.19
C CYS A 228 14.02 -7.60 17.61
N ARG A 229 14.88 -7.37 18.61
CA ARG A 229 14.52 -7.51 20.04
C ARG A 229 13.66 -6.35 20.54
N ASP A 230 13.67 -5.21 19.84
CA ASP A 230 12.89 -4.03 20.18
C ASP A 230 11.38 -4.18 19.89
N LEU A 231 11.02 -5.28 19.21
CA LEU A 231 9.64 -5.64 18.94
C LEU A 231 9.08 -6.61 20.00
N THR A 232 7.93 -6.25 20.54
CA THR A 232 7.14 -7.11 21.42
C THR A 232 6.69 -8.37 20.69
N PHE A 233 6.21 -9.36 21.44
CA PHE A 233 5.63 -10.57 20.86
C PHE A 233 4.47 -10.22 19.90
N ASN A 234 3.58 -9.31 20.31
CA ASN A 234 2.40 -8.93 19.54
C ASN A 234 2.76 -8.24 18.22
N GLU A 235 3.71 -7.30 18.25
CA GLU A 235 4.17 -6.59 17.04
C GLU A 235 4.81 -7.56 16.03
N ARG A 236 5.64 -8.51 16.50
CA ARG A 236 6.20 -9.56 15.65
C ARG A 236 5.12 -10.49 15.10
N PHE A 237 4.15 -10.87 15.93
CA PHE A 237 3.05 -11.73 15.50
C PHE A 237 2.22 -11.05 14.40
N PHE A 238 1.87 -9.78 14.59
CA PHE A 238 1.12 -9.00 13.61
C PHE A 238 1.87 -8.85 12.29
N MET A 239 3.17 -8.57 12.35
CA MET A 239 4.02 -8.52 11.16
C MET A 239 4.06 -9.85 10.42
N ALA A 240 4.21 -10.97 11.14
CA ALA A 240 4.19 -12.29 10.53
C ALA A 240 2.85 -12.61 9.85
N CYS A 241 1.73 -12.20 10.46
CA CYS A 241 0.39 -12.33 9.87
C CYS A 241 0.21 -11.43 8.63
N HIS A 242 0.61 -10.16 8.71
CA HIS A 242 0.50 -9.18 7.62
C HIS A 242 1.28 -9.64 6.39
N TYR A 243 2.51 -10.13 6.59
CA TYR A 243 3.37 -10.68 5.52
C TYR A 243 3.12 -12.15 5.20
N TRP A 244 2.01 -12.73 5.69
CA TRP A 244 1.58 -14.10 5.42
C TRP A 244 2.65 -15.18 5.68
N MET A 245 3.45 -15.02 6.73
CA MET A 245 4.52 -15.95 7.09
C MET A 245 3.96 -17.17 7.84
N LYS A 246 3.13 -17.98 7.18
CA LYS A 246 2.35 -19.10 7.77
C LYS A 246 3.13 -19.94 8.77
N LYS A 247 4.33 -20.42 8.40
CA LYS A 247 5.19 -21.24 9.27
C LYS A 247 5.59 -20.50 10.55
N VAL A 248 5.90 -19.20 10.44
CA VAL A 248 6.27 -18.34 11.57
C VAL A 248 5.05 -18.09 12.45
N VAL A 249 3.91 -17.70 11.87
CA VAL A 249 2.65 -17.43 12.59
C VAL A 249 2.24 -18.64 13.43
N VAL A 250 2.18 -19.84 12.83
CA VAL A 250 1.82 -21.09 13.54
C VAL A 250 2.81 -21.39 14.66
N LYS A 251 4.12 -21.24 14.41
CA LYS A 251 5.17 -21.48 15.41
C LYS A 251 5.05 -20.50 16.58
N MET A 252 4.80 -19.21 16.31
CA MET A 252 4.61 -18.19 17.34
C MET A 252 3.33 -18.45 18.13
N TRP A 253 2.21 -18.76 17.48
CA TRP A 253 0.94 -19.05 18.14
C TRP A 253 1.04 -20.23 19.10
N LYS A 254 1.69 -21.32 18.68
CA LYS A 254 1.93 -22.50 19.53
C LYS A 254 2.76 -22.19 20.77
N LYS A 255 3.74 -21.28 20.64
CA LYS A 255 4.60 -20.84 21.75
C LYS A 255 3.97 -19.78 22.64
N ALA A 256 2.94 -19.09 22.17
CA ALA A 256 2.27 -18.03 22.92
C ALA A 256 1.60 -18.60 24.18
N SER A 257 1.84 -17.94 25.31
CA SER A 257 1.11 -18.14 26.56
C SER A 257 -0.38 -17.79 26.41
N ALA A 258 -1.21 -18.26 27.34
CA ALA A 258 -2.63 -17.92 27.35
C ALA A 258 -2.86 -16.40 27.42
N THR A 259 -2.09 -15.70 28.26
CA THR A 259 -2.14 -14.23 28.39
C THR A 259 -1.77 -13.52 27.09
N GLU A 260 -0.71 -13.95 26.40
CA GLU A 260 -0.35 -13.37 25.09
C GLU A 260 -1.45 -13.58 24.05
N ARG A 261 -2.07 -14.77 24.01
CA ARG A 261 -3.20 -15.03 23.09
C ARG A 261 -4.42 -14.16 23.43
N ILE A 262 -4.74 -13.99 24.71
CA ILE A 262 -5.82 -13.10 25.16
C ILE A 262 -5.53 -11.66 24.74
N ASN A 263 -4.31 -11.18 24.96
CA ASN A 263 -3.89 -9.83 24.57
C ASN A 263 -3.97 -9.63 23.06
N LEU A 264 -3.55 -10.63 22.27
CA LEU A 264 -3.68 -10.60 20.81
C LEU A 264 -5.13 -10.50 20.34
N VAL A 265 -6.03 -11.31 20.92
CA VAL A 265 -7.47 -11.27 20.59
C VAL A 265 -8.06 -9.91 20.98
N ARG A 266 -7.75 -9.44 22.19
CA ARG A 266 -8.21 -8.15 22.69
C ARG A 266 -7.75 -6.98 21.81
N LEU A 267 -6.50 -6.98 21.35
CA LEU A 267 -6.00 -5.95 20.44
C LEU A 267 -6.79 -5.89 19.12
N VAL A 268 -7.29 -7.02 18.62
CA VAL A 268 -8.13 -7.06 17.42
C VAL A 268 -9.58 -6.67 17.70
N SER A 269 -10.11 -7.01 18.88
CA SER A 269 -11.48 -6.69 19.28
C SER A 269 -11.67 -5.23 19.71
N ASP A 270 -10.68 -4.64 20.39
CA ASP A 270 -10.75 -3.30 20.96
C ASP A 270 -10.43 -2.19 19.94
N SER A 271 -9.94 -2.54 18.74
CA SER A 271 -9.62 -1.50 17.77
C SER A 271 -10.90 -0.90 17.21
N GLU A 272 -11.21 0.34 17.61
CA GLU A 272 -12.27 1.16 16.96
C GLU A 272 -12.03 1.32 15.44
N ASN A 273 -10.82 1.01 14.98
CA ASN A 273 -10.41 0.95 13.58
C ASN A 273 -10.65 -0.42 12.91
N THR A 274 -11.80 -1.05 13.14
CA THR A 274 -12.19 -2.32 12.47
C THR A 274 -12.17 -2.24 10.94
N LEU A 275 -12.16 -1.02 10.37
CA LEU A 275 -12.07 -0.76 8.93
C LEU A 275 -10.65 -0.86 8.36
N SER A 276 -9.61 -0.93 9.19
CA SER A 276 -8.25 -1.08 8.65
C SER A 276 -8.07 -2.49 8.09
N PRO A 277 -7.66 -2.65 6.81
CA PRO A 277 -7.53 -3.95 6.18
C PRO A 277 -6.59 -4.92 6.92
N THR A 278 -5.60 -4.39 7.66
CA THR A 278 -4.69 -5.18 8.50
C THR A 278 -5.42 -5.94 9.61
N TYR A 279 -6.42 -5.32 10.26
CA TYR A 279 -7.15 -5.97 11.36
C TYR A 279 -8.03 -7.11 10.85
N PHE A 280 -8.62 -6.95 9.66
CA PHE A 280 -9.37 -8.03 9.04
C PHE A 280 -8.48 -9.25 8.76
N VAL A 281 -7.27 -9.03 8.24
CA VAL A 281 -6.29 -10.10 8.02
C VAL A 281 -5.97 -10.81 9.33
N LEU A 282 -5.74 -10.05 10.41
CA LEU A 282 -5.46 -10.60 11.73
C LEU A 282 -6.62 -11.42 12.27
N GLN A 283 -7.86 -10.93 12.17
CA GLN A 283 -9.05 -11.65 12.60
C GLN A 283 -9.16 -13.01 11.90
N ARG A 284 -8.91 -13.07 10.58
CA ARG A 284 -8.90 -14.33 9.84
C ARG A 284 -7.81 -15.30 10.28
N TRP A 285 -6.62 -14.80 10.59
CA TRP A 285 -5.59 -15.63 11.21
C TRP A 285 -6.05 -16.18 12.56
N PHE A 286 -6.70 -15.38 13.39
CA PHE A 286 -7.20 -15.82 14.69
C PHE A 286 -8.29 -16.88 14.58
N ASP A 287 -9.29 -16.69 13.71
CA ASP A 287 -10.36 -17.67 13.49
C ASP A 287 -9.74 -19.01 13.09
N TRP A 288 -8.82 -18.99 12.11
CA TRP A 288 -8.13 -20.19 11.65
C TRP A 288 -7.30 -20.87 12.76
N LEU A 289 -6.55 -20.10 13.54
CA LEU A 289 -5.69 -20.62 14.61
C LEU A 289 -6.48 -21.13 15.81
N LYS A 290 -7.70 -20.62 16.07
CA LYS A 290 -8.58 -21.04 17.16
C LYS A 290 -9.34 -22.32 16.82
N GLU A 291 -9.91 -22.39 15.61
CA GLU A 291 -10.77 -23.50 15.20
C GLU A 291 -9.98 -24.78 14.91
N GLY A 292 -8.64 -24.71 14.86
CA GLY A 292 -7.82 -25.81 14.34
C GLY A 292 -8.21 -26.17 12.90
N SER A 293 -8.86 -25.24 12.20
CA SER A 293 -9.58 -25.52 10.97
C SER A 293 -8.60 -26.00 9.90
N HIS A 294 -8.99 -27.08 9.22
CA HIS A 294 -8.25 -27.57 8.05
C HIS A 294 -8.26 -26.54 6.91
N ARG A 295 -9.21 -25.59 6.91
CA ARG A 295 -9.29 -24.53 5.91
C ARG A 295 -8.40 -23.37 6.32
N SER A 296 -7.19 -23.36 5.74
CA SER A 296 -6.28 -22.21 5.75
C SER A 296 -7.05 -20.90 5.50
N PRO A 297 -6.63 -19.74 6.05
CA PRO A 297 -7.32 -18.46 5.83
C PRO A 297 -7.32 -18.00 4.36
N SER A 298 -6.74 -18.80 3.47
CA SER A 298 -6.63 -18.62 2.04
C SER A 298 -7.82 -19.24 1.31
N THR A 299 -8.78 -18.42 0.84
CA THR A 299 -9.23 -18.47 -0.57
C THR A 299 -10.21 -17.36 -0.96
N TYR A 300 -11.11 -16.89 -0.10
CA TYR A 300 -12.23 -16.04 -0.58
C TYR A 300 -12.55 -14.79 0.24
N SER A 301 -12.32 -14.81 1.56
CA SER A 301 -12.71 -13.70 2.44
C SER A 301 -11.77 -12.49 2.37
N LEU A 302 -10.51 -12.67 1.98
CA LEU A 302 -9.51 -11.59 1.93
C LEU A 302 -9.60 -10.72 0.67
N ILE A 303 -10.25 -11.23 -0.39
CA ILE A 303 -10.51 -10.54 -1.65
C ILE A 303 -11.35 -9.27 -1.41
N MET A 304 -12.33 -9.40 -0.53
CA MET A 304 -13.34 -8.36 -0.28
C MET A 304 -12.83 -7.19 0.55
N CYS A 305 -11.64 -7.30 1.15
CA CYS A 305 -11.23 -6.35 2.18
C CYS A 305 -10.22 -5.31 1.72
N GLY A 306 -9.89 -5.27 0.42
CA GLY A 306 -8.97 -4.26 -0.14
C GLY A 306 -7.59 -4.25 0.54
N ALA A 307 -7.25 -5.29 1.29
CA ALA A 307 -6.00 -5.34 2.02
C ALA A 307 -4.86 -5.42 1.01
N HIS A 308 -3.91 -4.48 1.10
CA HIS A 308 -2.60 -4.54 0.44
C HIS A 308 -1.76 -5.68 1.04
N LEU A 309 -2.27 -6.92 0.94
CA LEU A 309 -1.57 -8.11 1.38
C LEU A 309 -0.37 -8.33 0.46
N PRO A 310 0.84 -8.55 0.99
CA PRO A 310 1.98 -8.93 0.17
C PRO A 310 1.62 -10.15 -0.70
N ILE A 311 1.62 -9.98 -2.02
CA ILE A 311 1.11 -10.97 -2.98
C ILE A 311 1.98 -12.24 -3.02
N LYS A 312 3.10 -12.31 -2.29
CA LYS A 312 3.98 -13.49 -2.24
C LYS A 312 3.33 -14.76 -1.64
N SER A 313 2.11 -14.72 -1.11
CA SER A 313 1.46 -15.93 -0.57
C SER A 313 0.94 -16.87 -1.67
N LEU A 314 1.13 -18.18 -1.48
CA LEU A 314 0.78 -19.32 -2.35
C LEU A 314 -0.70 -19.42 -2.80
N VAL A 315 -1.53 -18.44 -2.49
CA VAL A 315 -3.00 -18.52 -2.57
C VAL A 315 -3.53 -18.39 -4.00
N TRP A 316 -2.74 -17.86 -4.94
CA TRP A 316 -3.22 -17.53 -6.29
C TRP A 316 -3.22 -18.69 -7.27
N GLN A 317 -2.43 -19.75 -7.01
CA GLN A 317 -2.46 -20.95 -7.85
C GLN A 317 -3.84 -21.61 -7.87
N GLU A 318 -4.68 -21.30 -6.88
CA GLU A 318 -6.03 -21.83 -6.73
C GLU A 318 -7.11 -20.92 -7.32
N TRP A 319 -6.76 -19.73 -7.86
CA TRP A 319 -7.74 -18.75 -8.30
C TRP A 319 -8.08 -18.85 -9.80
N PRO A 320 -9.37 -18.67 -10.17
CA PRO A 320 -9.74 -18.37 -11.54
C PRO A 320 -9.00 -17.13 -12.04
N SER A 321 -8.41 -17.22 -13.24
CA SER A 321 -7.50 -16.19 -13.75
C SER A 321 -8.20 -14.83 -13.98
N ASP A 322 -9.50 -14.83 -14.27
CA ASP A 322 -10.32 -13.64 -14.50
C ASP A 322 -10.63 -12.88 -13.20
N LEU A 323 -10.99 -13.61 -12.13
CA LEU A 323 -11.17 -13.04 -10.80
C LEU A 323 -9.83 -12.47 -10.30
N PHE A 324 -8.76 -13.21 -10.54
CA PHE A 324 -7.41 -12.81 -10.18
C PHE A 324 -6.97 -11.50 -10.88
N VAL A 325 -7.13 -11.40 -12.20
CA VAL A 325 -6.86 -10.16 -12.95
C VAL A 325 -7.73 -9.02 -12.47
N SER A 326 -8.99 -9.27 -12.12
CA SER A 326 -9.91 -8.24 -11.60
C SER A 326 -9.46 -7.70 -10.24
N TYR A 327 -9.02 -8.59 -9.35
CA TYR A 327 -8.45 -8.24 -8.06
C TYR A 327 -7.19 -7.39 -8.23
N LEU A 328 -6.24 -7.81 -9.06
CA LEU A 328 -5.05 -7.02 -9.34
C LEU A 328 -5.36 -5.67 -9.98
N ALA A 329 -6.31 -5.64 -10.91
CA ALA A 329 -6.73 -4.40 -11.56
C ALA A 329 -7.26 -3.38 -10.54
N ALA A 330 -8.09 -3.81 -9.59
CA ALA A 330 -8.56 -2.95 -8.50
C ALA A 330 -7.40 -2.45 -7.64
N ARG A 331 -6.48 -3.34 -7.28
CA ARG A 331 -5.34 -3.03 -6.44
C ARG A 331 -4.34 -2.05 -7.06
N ILE A 332 -4.02 -2.20 -8.35
CA ILE A 332 -3.11 -1.31 -9.08
C ILE A 332 -3.70 0.10 -9.22
N CYS A 333 -5.03 0.23 -9.28
CA CYS A 333 -5.70 1.53 -9.35
C CYS A 333 -5.48 2.37 -8.10
N GLU A 334 -5.46 1.75 -6.92
CA GLU A 334 -5.29 2.45 -5.66
C GLU A 334 -3.85 2.90 -5.51
N HIS A 335 -2.93 1.96 -5.25
CA HIS A 335 -1.53 2.25 -4.96
C HIS A 335 -0.64 1.07 -5.38
N PRO A 336 -0.06 1.08 -6.59
CA PRO A 336 0.79 -0.03 -7.03
C PRO A 336 2.05 -0.06 -6.18
N SER A 337 2.18 -1.10 -5.36
CA SER A 337 3.39 -1.38 -4.58
C SER A 337 4.44 -2.07 -5.44
N ASP A 338 5.70 -2.05 -5.00
CA ASP A 338 6.76 -2.79 -5.69
C ASP A 338 6.57 -4.31 -5.68
N ASP A 339 5.93 -4.84 -4.63
CA ASP A 339 5.54 -6.24 -4.60
C ASP A 339 4.49 -6.56 -5.68
N ASP A 340 3.60 -5.61 -6.00
CA ASP A 340 2.64 -5.76 -7.11
C ASP A 340 3.37 -5.80 -8.45
N ARG A 341 4.38 -4.96 -8.66
CA ARG A 341 5.18 -4.96 -9.90
C ARG A 341 5.90 -6.28 -10.13
N ILE A 342 6.57 -6.79 -9.10
CA ILE A 342 7.24 -8.09 -9.16
C ILE A 342 6.23 -9.17 -9.45
N TYR A 343 5.07 -9.11 -8.82
CA TYR A 343 4.03 -10.08 -9.05
C TYR A 343 3.52 -10.03 -10.51
N ILE A 344 3.18 -8.85 -11.01
CA ILE A 344 2.70 -8.71 -12.40
C ILE A 344 3.80 -9.15 -13.36
N SER A 345 5.08 -8.90 -13.08
CA SER A 345 6.20 -9.36 -13.92
C SER A 345 6.31 -10.89 -14.02
N ASN A 346 5.87 -11.61 -12.99
CA ASN A 346 5.86 -13.06 -12.93
C ASN A 346 4.58 -13.69 -13.48
N LEU A 347 3.55 -12.90 -13.81
CA LEU A 347 2.36 -13.42 -14.47
C LEU A 347 2.70 -13.96 -15.86
N ASP A 348 1.90 -14.90 -16.35
CA ASP A 348 1.99 -15.25 -17.75
C ASP A 348 1.66 -14.02 -18.61
N ILE A 349 2.28 -13.97 -19.80
CA ILE A 349 2.20 -12.80 -20.68
C ILE A 349 0.75 -12.47 -21.07
N ARG A 350 -0.14 -13.46 -21.13
CA ARG A 350 -1.55 -13.25 -21.48
C ARG A 350 -2.28 -12.53 -20.36
N LEU A 351 -2.10 -12.95 -19.10
CA LEU A 351 -2.68 -12.26 -17.95
C LEU A 351 -2.11 -10.85 -17.75
N GLN A 352 -0.81 -10.65 -18.00
CA GLN A 352 -0.22 -9.31 -18.00
C GLN A 352 -0.91 -8.40 -19.02
N GLN A 353 -1.04 -8.86 -20.27
CA GLN A 353 -1.72 -8.09 -21.32
C GLN A 353 -3.18 -7.82 -20.99
N MET A 354 -3.91 -8.81 -20.45
CA MET A 354 -5.30 -8.63 -20.03
C MET A 354 -5.41 -7.56 -18.93
N LEU A 355 -4.51 -7.60 -17.95
CA LEU A 355 -4.47 -6.65 -16.85
C LEU A 355 -4.18 -5.23 -17.34
N PHE A 356 -3.16 -5.06 -18.18
CA PHE A 356 -2.77 -3.76 -18.71
C PHE A 356 -3.85 -3.13 -19.58
N LYS A 357 -4.52 -3.93 -20.42
CA LYS A 357 -5.66 -3.46 -21.23
C LYS A 357 -6.89 -3.14 -20.40
N LYS A 358 -7.11 -3.85 -19.29
CA LYS A 358 -8.26 -3.62 -18.41
C LYS A 358 -8.14 -2.31 -17.63
N LYS A 359 -6.92 -1.89 -17.31
CA LYS A 359 -6.62 -0.66 -16.55
C LYS A 359 -5.39 0.07 -17.13
N PRO A 360 -5.52 0.67 -18.32
CA PRO A 360 -4.38 1.25 -19.03
C PRO A 360 -3.80 2.46 -18.29
N PHE A 361 -4.64 3.36 -17.77
CA PHE A 361 -4.19 4.50 -16.96
C PHE A 361 -3.40 4.08 -15.73
N ALA A 362 -3.94 3.17 -14.92
CA ALA A 362 -3.28 2.72 -13.69
C ALA A 362 -1.95 2.00 -13.98
N THR A 363 -1.90 1.26 -15.09
CA THR A 363 -0.66 0.65 -15.58
C THR A 363 0.36 1.72 -15.94
N LEU A 364 0.00 2.71 -16.75
CA LEU A 364 0.93 3.78 -17.14
C LEU A 364 1.39 4.62 -15.95
N LYS A 365 0.49 4.89 -15.00
CA LYS A 365 0.84 5.52 -13.71
C LYS A 365 1.92 4.72 -12.97
N MET A 366 1.82 3.39 -12.94
CA MET A 366 2.86 2.53 -12.36
C MET A 366 4.20 2.65 -13.10
N PHE A 367 4.18 2.82 -14.42
CA PHE A 367 5.40 3.04 -15.20
C PHE A 367 5.98 4.44 -15.04
N LEU A 368 5.22 5.46 -14.61
CA LEU A 368 5.76 6.78 -14.27
C LEU A 368 6.55 6.81 -12.97
N GLU A 369 6.41 5.76 -12.15
CA GLU A 369 7.05 5.65 -10.86
C GLU A 369 8.44 5.02 -10.96
N TRP A 370 9.36 5.49 -10.13
CA TRP A 370 10.67 4.88 -9.95
C TRP A 370 10.52 3.39 -9.60
N PRO A 371 11.29 2.47 -10.21
CA PRO A 371 12.37 2.67 -11.19
C PRO A 371 11.92 2.46 -12.66
N LEU A 372 10.62 2.37 -12.94
CA LEU A 372 10.09 1.93 -14.24
C LEU A 372 9.98 3.05 -15.29
N THR A 373 10.27 4.30 -14.92
CA THR A 373 10.06 5.50 -15.76
C THR A 373 10.74 5.43 -17.12
N THR A 374 11.88 4.75 -17.24
CA THR A 374 12.58 4.58 -18.52
C THR A 374 11.80 3.73 -19.54
N LYS A 375 10.86 2.88 -19.08
CA LYS A 375 10.02 2.04 -19.95
C LYS A 375 8.67 2.67 -20.28
N PHE A 376 8.39 3.86 -19.74
CA PHE A 376 7.08 4.48 -19.88
C PHE A 376 6.69 4.73 -21.34
N MET A 377 7.61 5.27 -22.17
CA MET A 377 7.32 5.56 -23.58
C MET A 377 7.06 4.29 -24.41
N GLU A 378 7.76 3.21 -24.11
CA GLU A 378 7.50 1.90 -24.71
C GLU A 378 6.09 1.40 -24.35
N MET A 379 5.69 1.58 -23.08
CA MET A 379 4.41 1.10 -22.59
C MET A 379 3.23 1.94 -23.09
N ILE A 380 3.36 3.26 -23.16
CA ILE A 380 2.28 4.11 -23.68
C ILE A 380 1.99 3.82 -25.15
N GLY A 381 3.01 3.55 -25.97
CA GLY A 381 2.82 3.14 -27.36
C GLY A 381 1.97 1.88 -27.50
N GLN A 382 2.03 0.98 -26.51
CA GLN A 382 1.27 -0.28 -26.49
C GLN A 382 -0.13 -0.15 -25.91
N LEU A 383 -0.33 0.79 -24.98
CA LEU A 383 -1.61 0.99 -24.29
C LEU A 383 -2.43 2.16 -24.82
N ARG A 384 -1.90 2.91 -25.79
CA ARG A 384 -2.51 4.11 -26.36
C ARG A 384 -3.96 3.89 -26.78
N ASP A 385 -4.22 2.85 -27.57
CA ASP A 385 -5.55 2.56 -28.13
C ASP A 385 -6.58 2.15 -27.06
N TYR A 386 -6.12 1.89 -25.83
CA TYR A 386 -6.97 1.53 -24.69
C TYR A 386 -7.26 2.72 -23.77
N LEU A 387 -6.55 3.85 -23.92
CA LEU A 387 -6.75 5.04 -23.10
C LEU A 387 -7.95 5.86 -23.60
N THR A 388 -8.78 6.29 -22.66
CA THR A 388 -9.76 7.34 -22.92
C THR A 388 -9.10 8.73 -22.97
N PRO A 389 -9.71 9.73 -23.62
CA PRO A 389 -9.18 11.09 -23.62
C PRO A 389 -9.00 11.69 -22.21
N ASN A 390 -9.91 11.36 -21.27
CA ASN A 390 -9.81 11.79 -19.89
C ASN A 390 -8.62 11.14 -19.16
N GLU A 391 -8.42 9.84 -19.33
CA GLU A 391 -7.25 9.15 -18.75
C GLU A 391 -5.93 9.68 -19.30
N LEU A 392 -5.88 10.04 -20.59
CA LEU A 392 -4.72 10.69 -21.17
C LEU A 392 -4.48 12.07 -20.52
N LYS A 393 -5.52 12.89 -20.36
CA LYS A 393 -5.43 14.18 -19.66
C LYS A 393 -4.91 14.00 -18.22
N ASP A 394 -5.47 13.07 -17.47
CA ASP A 394 -5.06 12.77 -16.09
C ASP A 394 -3.58 12.34 -16.04
N LEU A 395 -3.10 11.61 -17.06
CA LEU A 395 -1.71 11.19 -17.17
C LEU A 395 -0.77 12.39 -17.39
N LEU A 396 -1.19 13.36 -18.20
CA LEU A 396 -0.44 14.60 -18.45
C LEU A 396 -0.40 15.51 -17.21
N GLU A 397 -1.52 15.59 -16.49
CA GLU A 397 -1.59 16.31 -15.22
C GLU A 397 -0.65 15.69 -14.17
N LEU A 398 -0.59 14.36 -14.11
CA LEU A 398 0.34 13.63 -13.24
C LEU A 398 1.81 13.92 -13.59
N ILE A 399 2.17 13.93 -14.87
CA ILE A 399 3.54 14.27 -15.31
C ILE A 399 3.86 15.73 -14.99
N THR A 400 2.93 16.64 -15.22
CA THR A 400 3.08 18.07 -14.92
C THR A 400 3.30 18.29 -13.42
N THR A 401 2.50 17.63 -12.58
CA THR A 401 2.66 17.67 -11.12
C THR A 401 4.06 17.19 -10.71
N LYS A 402 4.61 16.15 -11.34
CA LYS A 402 5.98 15.67 -11.07
C LYS A 402 7.05 16.70 -11.50
N ILE A 403 6.82 17.45 -12.58
CA ILE A 403 7.70 18.55 -13.00
C ILE A 403 7.64 19.69 -11.99
N GLU A 404 6.44 20.14 -11.61
CA GLU A 404 6.21 21.25 -10.67
C GLU A 404 6.78 20.95 -9.27
N THR A 405 6.68 19.68 -8.84
CA THR A 405 7.25 19.22 -7.56
C THR A 405 8.73 18.84 -7.65
N ASN A 406 9.39 19.18 -8.77
CA ASN A 406 10.83 19.06 -9.01
C ASN A 406 11.36 17.63 -8.81
N TRP A 407 10.67 16.61 -9.33
CA TRP A 407 11.17 15.24 -9.30
C TRP A 407 12.31 15.06 -10.31
N LYS A 408 13.55 14.92 -9.82
CA LYS A 408 14.77 14.86 -10.67
C LYS A 408 15.34 13.45 -10.93
N HIS A 409 14.64 12.39 -10.54
CA HIS A 409 15.12 11.03 -10.79
C HIS A 409 14.90 10.58 -12.24
N PHE A 410 14.12 11.34 -13.02
CA PHE A 410 13.87 11.13 -14.43
C PHE A 410 13.62 12.48 -15.12
N ASP A 411 13.91 12.58 -16.41
CA ASP A 411 13.66 13.80 -17.19
C ASP A 411 12.19 13.84 -17.65
N TYR A 412 11.31 14.25 -16.73
CA TYR A 412 9.88 14.39 -17.00
C TYR A 412 9.56 15.48 -18.01
N VAL A 413 10.44 16.46 -18.21
CA VAL A 413 10.26 17.52 -19.20
C VAL A 413 10.45 16.95 -20.61
N SER A 414 11.52 16.19 -20.83
CA SER A 414 11.73 15.48 -22.09
C SER A 414 10.61 14.47 -22.34
N LEU A 415 10.18 13.74 -21.30
CA LEU A 415 9.02 12.84 -21.39
C LEU A 415 7.76 13.52 -21.89
N LEU A 416 7.43 14.69 -21.33
CA LEU A 416 6.25 15.46 -21.73
C LEU A 416 6.34 15.96 -23.18
N LYS A 417 7.54 16.38 -23.61
CA LYS A 417 7.79 16.79 -25.01
C LYS A 417 7.59 15.62 -25.97
N ASP A 418 8.15 14.46 -25.65
CA ASP A 418 8.02 13.26 -26.49
C ASP A 418 6.55 12.81 -26.59
N LEU A 419 5.82 12.85 -25.48
CA LEU A 419 4.38 12.56 -25.47
C LEU A 419 3.58 13.53 -26.34
N LYS A 420 3.87 14.83 -26.26
CA LYS A 420 3.22 15.86 -27.07
C LYS A 420 3.49 15.64 -28.56
N GLN A 421 4.73 15.32 -28.92
CA GLN A 421 5.11 15.06 -30.31
C GLN A 421 4.37 13.84 -30.90
N GLN A 422 4.15 12.79 -30.09
CA GLN A 422 3.42 11.60 -30.53
C GLN A 422 1.89 11.79 -30.61
N ASN A 423 1.35 12.87 -30.01
CA ASN A 423 -0.09 13.09 -29.85
C ASN A 423 -0.50 14.55 -30.17
N PRO A 424 -0.17 15.11 -31.34
CA PRO A 424 -0.39 16.53 -31.60
C PRO A 424 -1.86 16.98 -31.53
N HIS A 425 -2.82 16.06 -31.71
CA HIS A 425 -4.26 16.36 -31.71
C HIS A 425 -4.92 16.32 -30.33
N HIS A 426 -4.22 15.87 -29.30
CA HIS A 426 -4.76 15.72 -27.94
C HIS A 426 -4.24 16.77 -26.94
N PHE A 427 -3.42 17.72 -27.41
CA PHE A 427 -2.68 18.68 -26.58
C PHE A 427 -2.97 20.13 -26.94
#